data_AF-A0AAN7Q7I7-F1
#
_entry.id   AF-A0AAN7Q7I7-F1
#
_cell.length_a   1.000
_cell.length_b   1.000
_cell.length_c   1.000
_cell.angle_alpha   90.00
_cell.angle_beta   90.00
_cell.angle_gamma   90.00
#
_symmetry.space_group_name_H-M   'P 1'
#
loop_
_entity.id
_entity.type
_entity.pdbx_description
1 polymer ?
#
loop_
_entity_poly.entity_id
_entity_poly.type
_entity_poly.pdbx_seq_one_letter_code
_entity_poly.pdbx_strand_id
1 'polypeptide(L)'
;MVNFFASSYESELLKPLVDRISSFPEVVSIVNNVNASIGNTSVGVEGLHFVEMLGGLTFQISANSFFQTNTQHAEVLYELIEDCVGLKDDGSEIVLDLFCGTGTIGLTLARR
;
A
#
# COMPACT_ATOMS: atom_id res chain seq x y z
N MET A 1 3.91 -1.93 9.37
CA MET A 1 3.21 -0.71 9.84
C MET A 1 1.89 -1.13 10.45
N VAL A 2 1.43 -0.45 11.51
CA VAL A 2 0.08 -0.58 12.06
C VAL A 2 -0.61 0.77 12.00
N ASN A 3 -1.80 0.84 11.42
CA ASN A 3 -2.57 2.09 11.29
C ASN A 3 -3.91 1.96 12.03
N PHE A 4 -4.07 2.71 13.12
CA PHE A 4 -5.33 2.81 13.85
C PHE A 4 -6.22 3.86 13.19
N PHE A 5 -7.52 3.57 13.08
CA PHE A 5 -8.52 4.53 12.61
C PHE A 5 -9.46 4.85 13.77
N ALA A 6 -9.54 6.12 14.15
CA ALA A 6 -10.33 6.59 15.28
C ALA A 6 -11.03 7.92 14.96
N SER A 7 -12.08 8.26 15.70
CA SER A 7 -12.76 9.56 15.58
C SER A 7 -12.07 10.69 16.38
N SER A 8 -11.18 10.33 17.30
CA SER A 8 -10.43 11.23 18.18
C SER A 8 -9.02 10.68 18.45
N TYR A 9 -8.10 11.55 18.86
CA TYR A 9 -6.79 11.14 19.37
C TYR A 9 -6.86 10.92 20.89
N GLU A 10 -6.89 9.66 21.33
CA GLU A 10 -6.93 9.29 22.75
C GLU A 10 -5.75 8.36 23.09
N SER A 11 -4.58 8.96 23.35
CA SER A 11 -3.33 8.21 23.58
C SER A 11 -3.40 7.23 24.74
N GLU A 12 -4.09 7.59 25.83
CA GLU A 12 -4.19 6.75 27.03
C GLU A 12 -4.96 5.45 26.76
N LEU A 13 -6.00 5.50 25.92
CA LEU A 13 -6.78 4.31 25.55
C LEU A 13 -5.99 3.38 24.63
N LEU A 14 -5.20 3.94 23.71
CA LEU A 14 -4.39 3.17 22.76
C LEU A 14 -3.09 2.65 23.38
N LYS A 15 -2.60 3.27 24.47
CA LYS A 15 -1.31 2.96 25.08
C LYS A 15 -1.10 1.46 25.36
N PRO A 16 -2.04 0.70 25.95
CA PRO A 16 -1.84 -0.74 26.19
C PRO A 16 -1.68 -1.56 24.90
N LEU A 17 -2.35 -1.15 23.82
CA LEU A 17 -2.24 -1.80 22.51
C LEU A 17 -0.91 -1.42 21.84
N VAL A 18 -0.55 -0.13 21.86
CA VAL A 18 0.72 0.36 21.33
C VAL A 18 1.89 -0.33 22.04
N ASP A 19 1.88 -0.42 23.37
CA ASP A 19 2.93 -1.07 24.15
C ASP A 19 3.08 -2.56 23.77
N ARG A 20 1.96 -3.28 23.56
CA ARG A 20 1.98 -4.68 23.11
C ARG A 20 2.45 -4.83 21.66
N ILE A 21 1.97 -3.99 20.76
CA ILE A 21 2.29 -4.06 19.33
C ILE A 21 3.75 -3.66 19.09
N SER A 22 4.27 -2.71 19.86
CA SER A 22 5.68 -2.31 19.79
C SER A 22 6.65 -3.40 20.24
N SER A 23 6.16 -4.49 20.84
CA SER A 23 6.99 -5.65 21.18
C SER A 23 7.35 -6.52 19.96
N PHE A 24 6.67 -6.35 18.82
CA PHE A 24 6.97 -7.05 17.58
C PHE A 24 8.03 -6.28 16.77
N PRO A 25 9.23 -6.86 16.54
CA PRO A 25 10.32 -6.16 15.84
C PRO A 25 10.01 -5.82 14.37
N GLU A 26 9.05 -6.51 13.75
CA GLU A 26 8.60 -6.29 12.38
C GLU A 26 7.74 -5.01 12.25
N VAL A 27 7.23 -4.48 13.36
CA VAL A 27 6.43 -3.24 13.36
C VAL A 27 7.35 -2.04 13.25
N VAL A 28 7.54 -1.57 12.01
CA VAL A 28 8.39 -0.41 11.70
C VAL A 28 7.77 0.94 12.08
N SER A 29 6.45 1.02 12.22
CA SER A 29 5.73 2.27 12.52
C SER A 29 4.31 1.99 13.00
N ILE A 30 3.82 2.86 13.89
CA ILE A 30 2.43 2.90 14.35
C ILE A 30 1.88 4.29 14.05
N VAL A 31 0.74 4.33 13.36
CA VAL A 31 0.03 5.56 12.96
C VAL A 31 -1.35 5.55 13.59
N ASN A 32 -1.84 6.71 14.02
CA ASN A 32 -3.24 6.89 14.41
C ASN A 32 -3.88 7.91 13.47
N ASN A 33 -4.68 7.42 12.53
CA ASN A 33 -5.48 8.24 11.65
C ASN A 33 -6.78 8.66 12.33
N VAL A 34 -6.91 9.97 12.59
CA VAL A 34 -8.08 10.54 13.24
C VAL A 34 -9.00 11.15 12.20
N ASN A 35 -10.22 10.65 12.12
CA ASN A 35 -11.27 11.19 11.26
C ASN A 35 -12.55 11.43 12.06
N ALA A 36 -12.75 12.69 12.44
CA ALA A 36 -13.95 13.15 13.15
C ALA A 36 -15.11 13.54 12.21
N SER A 37 -14.90 13.53 10.90
CA SER A 37 -15.87 13.99 9.91
C SER A 37 -16.70 12.85 9.34
N ILE A 38 -17.94 13.13 8.96
CA ILE A 38 -18.74 12.24 8.11
C ILE A 38 -18.21 12.42 6.67
N GLY A 39 -17.05 11.86 6.39
CA GLY A 39 -16.34 11.99 5.12
C GLY A 39 -15.13 11.07 5.08
N ASN A 40 -14.85 10.47 3.92
CA ASN A 40 -13.97 9.29 3.78
C ASN A 40 -12.45 9.61 3.79
N THR A 41 -12.05 10.84 4.11
CA THR A 41 -10.67 11.29 3.91
C THR A 41 -9.89 11.30 5.21
N SER A 42 -9.09 10.26 5.40
CA SER A 42 -8.06 10.16 6.43
C SER A 42 -6.92 11.13 6.14
N VAL A 43 -6.56 12.00 7.10
CA VAL A 43 -5.36 12.85 7.00
C VAL A 43 -4.19 12.05 7.59
N GLY A 44 -3.26 11.63 6.75
CA GLY A 44 -2.10 10.83 7.14
C GLY A 44 -0.97 11.66 7.75
N VAL A 45 -0.06 11.00 8.46
CA VAL A 45 1.22 11.59 8.85
C VAL A 45 2.19 11.43 7.67
N GLU A 46 2.67 12.53 7.11
CA GLU A 46 3.65 12.51 6.02
C GLU A 46 5.00 11.89 6.48
N GLY A 47 5.66 11.15 5.59
CA GLY A 47 7.01 10.61 5.80
C GLY A 47 7.08 9.19 6.37
N LEU A 48 6.01 8.68 7.01
CA LEU A 48 5.97 7.30 7.48
C LEU A 48 5.57 6.33 6.37
N HIS A 49 6.42 5.36 6.09
CA HIS A 49 6.18 4.31 5.11
C HIS A 49 6.70 2.96 5.61
N PHE A 50 6.22 1.88 5.00
CA PHE A 50 6.88 0.59 5.04
C PHE A 50 7.33 0.21 3.63
N VAL A 51 8.20 -0.79 3.54
CA VAL A 51 8.72 -1.29 2.27
C VAL A 51 8.12 -2.67 2.02
N GLU A 52 7.64 -2.89 0.80
CA GLU A 52 7.13 -4.19 0.34
C GLU A 52 7.70 -4.52 -1.04
N MET A 53 7.84 -5.81 -1.33
CA MET A 53 8.23 -6.28 -2.65
C MET A 53 7.03 -6.88 -3.36
N LEU A 54 6.84 -6.55 -4.64
CA LEU A 54 5.77 -7.10 -5.45
C LEU A 54 6.29 -7.31 -6.87
N GLY A 55 6.29 -8.56 -7.33
CA GLY A 55 6.75 -8.90 -8.67
C GLY A 55 8.19 -8.42 -8.90
N GLY A 56 9.09 -8.56 -7.94
CA GLY A 56 10.51 -8.14 -8.04
C GLY A 56 10.76 -6.62 -8.02
N LEU A 57 9.72 -5.79 -7.88
CA LEU A 57 9.83 -4.35 -7.66
C LEU A 57 9.72 -4.04 -6.17
N THR A 58 10.38 -2.96 -5.73
CA THR A 58 10.35 -2.49 -4.33
C THR A 58 9.51 -1.22 -4.23
N PHE A 59 8.51 -1.23 -3.36
CA PHE A 59 7.59 -0.12 -3.16
C PHE A 59 7.73 0.46 -1.75
N GLN A 60 7.72 1.80 -1.66
CA GLN A 60 7.52 2.51 -0.40
C GLN A 60 6.04 2.85 -0.26
N ILE A 61 5.39 2.28 0.75
CA ILE A 61 3.95 2.35 0.94
C ILE A 61 3.64 3.20 2.16
N SER A 62 2.94 4.32 1.95
CA SER A 62 2.45 5.16 3.03
C SER A 62 1.16 4.60 3.64
N ALA A 63 0.81 5.03 4.84
CA ALA A 63 -0.40 4.60 5.54
C ALA A 63 -1.71 4.89 4.76
N ASN A 64 -1.67 5.85 3.83
CA ASN A 64 -2.82 6.31 3.05
C ASN A 64 -2.77 5.81 1.58
N SER A 65 -1.69 5.13 1.20
CA SER A 65 -1.55 4.53 -0.14
C SER A 65 -2.38 3.27 -0.23
N PHE A 66 -3.09 3.08 -1.34
CA PHE A 66 -3.61 1.77 -1.68
C PHE A 66 -2.46 0.86 -2.13
N PHE A 67 -2.41 -0.32 -1.53
CA PHE A 67 -1.54 -1.42 -1.94
C PHE A 67 -2.30 -2.72 -1.71
N GLN A 68 -2.03 -3.75 -2.51
CA GLN A 68 -2.72 -5.03 -2.37
C GLN A 68 -2.40 -5.65 -1.01
N THR A 69 -3.43 -6.01 -0.25
CA THR A 69 -3.27 -6.54 1.12
C THR A 69 -2.71 -7.96 1.15
N ASN A 70 -2.75 -8.67 0.01
CA ASN A 70 -2.14 -9.97 -0.18
C ASN A 70 -1.23 -9.93 -1.41
N THR A 71 0.08 -9.75 -1.17
CA THR A 71 1.12 -9.69 -2.19
C THR A 71 1.13 -10.93 -3.08
N GLN A 72 1.05 -12.14 -2.52
CA GLN A 72 1.15 -13.38 -3.29
C GLN A 72 0.01 -13.51 -4.31
N HIS A 73 -1.21 -13.13 -3.92
CA HIS A 73 -2.34 -13.14 -4.86
C HIS A 73 -2.27 -11.97 -5.85
N ALA A 74 -1.68 -10.84 -5.48
CA ALA A 74 -1.45 -9.75 -6.40
C ALA A 74 -0.47 -10.15 -7.51
N GLU A 75 0.58 -10.91 -7.20
CA GLU A 75 1.51 -11.44 -8.19
C GLU A 75 0.79 -12.33 -9.21
N VAL A 76 0.00 -13.30 -8.74
CA VAL A 76 -0.80 -14.17 -9.63
C VAL A 76 -1.78 -13.35 -10.47
N LEU A 77 -2.43 -12.34 -9.89
CA LEU A 77 -3.31 -11.44 -10.64
C LEU A 77 -2.55 -10.68 -11.74
N TYR A 78 -1.32 -10.24 -11.47
CA TYR A 78 -0.55 -9.44 -12.41
C TYR A 78 0.02 -10.28 -13.54
N GLU A 79 0.43 -11.52 -13.26
CA GLU A 79 0.76 -12.51 -14.28
C GLU A 79 -0.43 -12.73 -15.25
N LEU A 80 -1.64 -12.86 -14.70
CA LEU A 80 -2.84 -12.99 -15.54
C LEU A 80 -3.13 -11.73 -16.38
N ILE A 81 -2.84 -10.54 -15.85
CA ILE A 81 -2.97 -9.28 -16.59
C ILE A 81 -1.93 -9.23 -17.74
N GLU A 82 -0.69 -9.62 -17.47
CA GLU A 82 0.39 -9.72 -18.47
C GLU A 82 0.00 -10.64 -19.64
N ASP A 83 -0.57 -11.80 -19.33
CA ASP A 83 -1.04 -12.75 -20.32
C ASP A 83 -2.24 -12.21 -21.14
N CYS A 84 -3.15 -11.48 -20.48
CA CYS A 84 -4.36 -10.96 -21.12
C CYS A 84 -4.10 -9.74 -22.01
N VAL A 85 -3.14 -8.87 -21.65
CA VAL A 85 -2.90 -7.62 -22.38
C VAL A 85 -2.27 -7.86 -23.75
N GLY A 86 -1.55 -8.98 -23.92
CA GLY A 86 -1.04 -9.41 -25.22
C GLY A 86 -0.04 -8.44 -25.86
N LEU A 87 0.75 -7.74 -25.05
CA LEU A 87 1.75 -6.78 -25.53
C LEU A 87 2.82 -7.46 -26.40
N LYS A 88 3.28 -6.74 -27.41
CA LYS A 88 4.40 -7.09 -28.28
C LYS A 88 5.73 -6.96 -27.53
N ASP A 89 6.64 -7.87 -27.81
CA ASP A 89 7.99 -7.87 -27.23
C ASP A 89 8.90 -6.77 -27.82
N ASP A 90 8.42 -5.98 -28.80
CA ASP A 90 9.18 -4.88 -29.41
C ASP A 90 9.05 -3.54 -28.66
N GLY A 91 8.24 -3.49 -27.59
CA GLY A 91 8.05 -2.31 -26.75
C GLY A 91 7.42 -1.11 -27.47
N SER A 92 6.81 -1.31 -28.64
CA SER A 92 6.24 -0.24 -29.46
C SER A 92 4.91 0.31 -28.97
N GLU A 93 4.31 -0.36 -27.98
CA GLU A 93 2.96 -0.08 -27.51
C GLU A 93 2.92 0.94 -26.38
N ILE A 94 1.82 1.68 -26.31
CA ILE A 94 1.58 2.68 -25.28
C ILE A 94 0.47 2.17 -24.37
N VAL A 95 0.81 1.97 -23.09
CA VAL A 95 -0.13 1.54 -22.05
C VAL A 95 -0.53 2.76 -21.21
N LEU A 96 -1.84 2.90 -20.97
CA LEU A 96 -2.40 3.89 -20.06
C LEU A 96 -2.88 3.18 -18.78
N ASP A 97 -2.14 3.34 -17.69
CA ASP A 97 -2.52 2.82 -16.37
C ASP A 97 -3.42 3.85 -15.66
N LEU A 98 -4.73 3.65 -15.76
CA LEU A 98 -5.74 4.54 -15.17
C LEU A 98 -6.09 4.08 -13.76
N PHE A 99 -6.24 5.05 -12.83
CA PHE A 99 -6.45 4.77 -11.41
C PHE A 99 -5.29 3.97 -10.79
N CYS A 100 -4.08 4.22 -11.30
CA CYS A 100 -2.89 3.43 -11.03
C CYS A 100 -2.47 3.38 -9.55
N GLY A 101 -2.92 4.33 -8.72
CA GLY A 101 -2.56 4.40 -7.31
C GLY A 101 -1.05 4.50 -7.14
N THR A 102 -0.43 3.46 -6.59
CA THR A 102 1.02 3.33 -6.44
C THR A 102 1.74 2.85 -7.70
N GLY A 103 1.01 2.65 -8.81
CA GLY A 103 1.53 2.27 -10.12
C GLY A 103 1.87 0.80 -10.26
N THR A 104 1.40 -0.06 -9.35
CA THR A 104 1.86 -1.45 -9.25
C THR A 104 1.60 -2.26 -10.53
N ILE A 105 0.49 -2.06 -11.21
CA ILE A 105 0.16 -2.76 -12.47
C ILE A 105 1.04 -2.23 -13.60
N GLY A 106 1.00 -0.91 -13.87
CA GLY A 106 1.76 -0.32 -14.97
C GLY A 106 3.27 -0.53 -14.84
N LEU A 107 3.83 -0.44 -13.63
CA LEU A 107 5.25 -0.71 -13.39
C LEU A 107 5.61 -2.19 -13.60
N THR A 108 4.70 -3.10 -13.27
CA THR A 108 4.88 -4.54 -13.53
C THR A 108 4.95 -4.79 -15.04
N LEU A 109 3.99 -4.24 -15.80
CA LEU A 109 3.97 -4.33 -17.26
C LEU A 109 5.19 -3.65 -17.93
N ALA A 110 5.67 -2.54 -17.38
CA ALA A 110 6.80 -1.77 -17.94
C ALA A 110 8.17 -2.44 -17.77
N ARG A 111 8.28 -3.46 -16.90
CA ARG A 111 9.54 -4.21 -16.69
C ARG A 111 9.79 -5.22 -17.82
N ARG A 112 8.74 -5.64 -18.52
CA ARG A 112 8.83 -6.56 -19.65
C ARG A 112 9.66 -5.96 -20.79
#